data_AF-A0A2M8GEJ8-F1
#
_entry.id   AF-A0A2M8GEJ8-F1
#
_cell.length_a   1.000
_cell.length_b   1.000
_cell.length_c   1.000
_cell.angle_alpha   90.00
_cell.angle_beta   90.00
_cell.angle_gamma   90.00
#
_symmetry.space_group_name_H-M   'P 1'
#
loop_
_entity.id
_entity.type
_entity.pdbx_description
1 polymer ?
#
loop_
_entity_poly.entity_id
_entity_poly.type
_entity_poly.pdbx_seq_one_letter_code
_entity_poly.pdbx_strand_id
1 'polypeptide(L)'
;LETDPSVHRIFAVKRREKGFLKKAAEQIRFVKTLQRERFDLVFDLRADDRGAIMAYLSRAPVRVAKYYDGLPFWRNRLFTHLVLPPPVKEKNRGAAEQSLRIIRGVGIDAKTTVPKLWIAEQVGKQVRRLLDAEKIGAAPWITLNPFSRWRYKEWDHSKWAQIIAYLCMGGISRCHCCRRGKRRKDKGRRIGKDRLRSRL
;
A
#
# COMPACT_ATOMS: atom_id res chain seq x y z
N LEU A 1 9.63 1.59 -1.46
CA LEU A 1 10.24 1.24 -0.16
C LEU A 1 11.73 1.01 -0.34
N GLU A 2 12.15 0.15 -1.27
CA GLU A 2 13.59 -0.11 -1.53
C GLU A 2 14.40 1.14 -1.91
N THR A 3 13.73 2.14 -2.47
CA THR A 3 14.28 3.40 -2.95
C THR A 3 14.28 4.51 -1.91
N ASP A 4 13.72 4.27 -0.73
CA ASP A 4 13.59 5.27 0.30
C ASP A 4 14.90 5.35 1.10
N PRO A 5 15.59 6.52 1.15
CA PRO A 5 16.84 6.66 1.86
C PRO A 5 16.73 6.42 3.37
N SER A 6 15.52 6.55 3.97
CA SER A 6 15.34 6.26 5.40
C SER A 6 15.17 4.77 5.71
N VAL A 7 15.11 3.90 4.69
CA VAL A 7 14.91 2.46 4.86
C VAL A 7 16.22 1.73 4.62
N HIS A 8 16.85 1.27 5.70
CA HIS A 8 18.09 0.49 5.60
C HIS A 8 17.85 -0.93 5.04
N ARG A 9 16.75 -1.58 5.47
CA ARG A 9 16.48 -2.99 5.12
C ARG A 9 15.00 -3.32 5.13
N ILE A 10 14.60 -4.22 4.24
CA ILE A 10 13.22 -4.70 4.11
C ILE A 10 13.19 -6.21 4.34
N PHE A 11 12.35 -6.62 5.30
CA PHE A 11 12.10 -8.02 5.60
C PHE A 11 10.78 -8.46 4.97
N ALA A 12 10.85 -9.00 3.75
CA ALA A 12 9.68 -9.44 3.02
C ALA A 12 9.26 -10.86 3.44
N VAL A 13 8.04 -11.01 3.96
CA VAL A 13 7.45 -12.32 4.22
C VAL A 13 6.85 -12.86 2.91
N LYS A 14 7.54 -13.81 2.28
CA LYS A 14 7.06 -14.47 1.05
C LYS A 14 5.80 -15.28 1.34
N ARG A 15 4.85 -15.29 0.39
CA ARG A 15 3.62 -16.06 0.50
C ARG A 15 3.77 -17.40 -0.25
N ARG A 16 3.87 -18.49 0.54
CA ARG A 16 3.70 -19.92 0.19
C ARG A 16 4.88 -20.66 -0.45
N GLU A 17 5.40 -21.62 0.31
CA GLU A 17 5.89 -22.91 -0.18
C GLU A 17 5.00 -24.07 0.34
N LYS A 18 5.04 -25.24 -0.33
CA LYS A 18 4.31 -26.46 0.06
C LYS A 18 5.10 -27.23 1.14
N GLY A 19 4.42 -27.74 2.17
CA GLY A 19 5.01 -28.57 3.24
C GLY A 19 5.12 -27.88 4.62
N PHE A 20 4.73 -28.56 5.70
CA PHE A 20 4.69 -27.99 7.05
C PHE A 20 6.08 -27.77 7.67
N LEU A 21 6.99 -28.75 7.56
CA LEU A 21 8.34 -28.66 8.14
C LEU A 21 9.17 -27.54 7.51
N LYS A 22 9.14 -27.43 6.17
CA LYS A 22 9.83 -26.35 5.44
C LYS A 22 9.31 -24.98 5.86
N LYS A 23 7.99 -24.81 5.99
CA LYS A 23 7.39 -23.56 6.50
C LYS A 23 7.88 -23.22 7.90
N ALA A 24 7.89 -24.17 8.82
CA ALA A 24 8.36 -23.93 10.19
C ALA A 24 9.83 -23.48 10.19
N ALA A 25 10.70 -24.17 9.44
CA ALA A 25 12.11 -23.81 9.32
C ALA A 25 12.33 -22.41 8.72
N GLU A 26 11.55 -22.04 7.70
CA GLU A 26 11.59 -20.69 7.12
C GLU A 26 11.15 -19.61 8.11
N GLN A 27 10.07 -19.84 8.87
CA GLN A 27 9.60 -18.90 9.89
C GLN A 27 10.65 -18.75 11.00
N ILE A 28 11.23 -19.85 11.48
CA ILE A 28 12.30 -19.82 12.47
C ILE A 28 13.50 -19.05 11.94
N ARG A 29 13.90 -19.27 10.69
CA ARG A 29 15.00 -18.55 10.04
C ARG A 29 14.70 -17.05 9.97
N PHE A 30 13.48 -16.69 9.57
CA PHE A 30 13.04 -15.30 9.51
C PHE A 30 13.10 -14.61 10.87
N VAL A 31 12.59 -15.26 11.92
CA VAL A 31 12.64 -14.76 13.30
C VAL A 31 14.09 -14.60 13.77
N LYS A 32 14.96 -15.60 13.53
CA LYS A 32 16.37 -15.51 13.86
C LYS A 32 17.07 -14.36 13.12
N THR A 33 16.68 -14.06 11.90
CA THR A 33 17.19 -12.89 11.18
C THR A 33 16.76 -11.60 11.88
N LEU A 34 15.48 -11.44 12.22
CA LEU A 34 15.01 -10.25 12.95
C LEU A 34 15.71 -10.06 14.29
N GLN A 35 15.92 -11.14 15.04
CA GLN A 35 16.63 -11.09 16.33
C GLN A 35 18.10 -10.67 16.20
N ARG A 36 18.75 -10.98 15.07
CA ARG A 36 20.14 -10.60 14.84
C ARG A 36 20.30 -9.11 14.53
N GLU A 37 19.25 -8.45 14.06
CA GLU A 37 19.29 -7.00 13.82
C GLU A 37 19.35 -6.19 15.12
N ARG A 38 18.98 -6.78 16.27
CA ARG A 38 19.05 -6.15 17.60
C ARG A 38 18.39 -4.77 17.64
N PHE A 39 17.15 -4.67 17.16
CA PHE A 39 16.39 -3.43 17.20
C PHE A 39 16.23 -2.92 18.64
N ASP A 40 16.49 -1.64 18.89
CA ASP A 40 16.23 -1.01 20.19
C ASP A 40 14.74 -0.68 20.37
N LEU A 41 14.06 -0.39 19.25
CA LEU A 41 12.68 0.10 19.21
C LEU A 41 11.91 -0.51 18.04
N VAL A 42 10.70 -1.01 18.30
CA VAL A 42 9.78 -1.54 17.27
C VAL A 42 8.40 -0.91 17.40
N PHE A 43 7.85 -0.47 16.26
CA PHE A 43 6.48 0.01 16.14
C PHE A 43 5.59 -1.01 15.43
N ASP A 44 4.46 -1.36 16.02
CA ASP A 44 3.35 -2.00 15.30
C ASP A 44 2.31 -0.95 14.86
N LEU A 45 2.17 -0.79 13.54
CA LEU A 45 1.29 0.20 12.92
C LEU A 45 0.02 -0.41 12.32
N ARG A 46 -0.15 -1.74 12.35
CA ARG A 46 -1.23 -2.44 11.60
C ARG A 46 -2.16 -3.28 12.46
N ALA A 47 -1.87 -3.41 13.75
CA ALA A 47 -2.71 -4.07 14.74
C ALA A 47 -3.02 -5.55 14.47
N ASP A 48 -2.28 -6.18 13.56
CA ASP A 48 -2.47 -7.59 13.22
C ASP A 48 -1.67 -8.50 14.16
N ASP A 49 -2.17 -9.72 14.36
CA ASP A 49 -1.54 -10.70 15.26
C ASP A 49 -0.11 -11.00 14.86
N ARG A 50 0.15 -11.03 13.55
CA ARG A 50 1.51 -11.27 13.02
C ARG A 50 2.45 -10.14 13.40
N GLY A 51 2.02 -8.87 13.28
CA GLY A 51 2.82 -7.73 13.69
C GLY A 51 3.18 -7.81 15.17
N ALA A 52 2.20 -8.13 16.02
CA ALA A 52 2.42 -8.27 17.46
C ALA A 52 3.39 -9.40 17.83
N ILE A 53 3.22 -10.59 17.23
CA ILE A 53 4.12 -11.72 17.47
C ILE A 53 5.53 -11.40 16.98
N MET A 54 5.68 -10.78 15.79
CA MET A 54 7.00 -10.44 15.26
C MET A 54 7.68 -9.34 16.07
N ALA A 55 6.93 -8.35 16.56
CA ALA A 55 7.45 -7.34 17.47
C ALA A 55 7.99 -7.98 18.76
N TYR A 56 7.24 -8.90 19.36
CA TYR A 56 7.71 -9.65 20.53
C TYR A 56 8.95 -10.50 20.24
N LEU A 57 8.91 -11.28 19.17
CA LEU A 57 10.00 -12.18 18.79
C LEU A 57 11.27 -11.44 18.36
N SER A 58 11.18 -10.17 17.96
CA SER A 58 12.35 -9.33 17.66
C SER A 58 13.27 -9.11 18.87
N ARG A 59 12.74 -9.28 20.09
CA ARG A 59 13.41 -9.02 21.38
C ARG A 59 13.83 -7.56 21.60
N ALA A 60 13.30 -6.61 20.81
CA ALA A 60 13.56 -5.20 21.05
C ALA A 60 13.09 -4.80 22.45
N PRO A 61 13.90 -4.09 23.26
CA PRO A 61 13.53 -3.72 24.62
C PRO A 61 12.30 -2.80 24.63
N VAL A 62 12.18 -1.91 23.64
CA VAL A 62 11.02 -1.02 23.49
C VAL A 62 10.16 -1.49 22.32
N ARG A 63 8.93 -1.89 22.63
CA ARG A 63 7.90 -2.31 21.66
C ARG A 63 6.66 -1.47 21.87
N VAL A 64 6.30 -0.72 20.85
CA VAL A 64 5.24 0.29 20.90
C VAL A 64 4.10 -0.10 19.97
N ALA A 65 2.88 -0.02 20.49
CA ALA A 65 1.68 -0.16 19.68
C ALA A 65 0.57 0.73 20.22
N LYS A 66 -0.50 0.86 19.44
CA LYS A 66 -1.76 1.39 19.95
C LYS A 66 -2.45 0.37 20.87
N TYR A 67 -3.08 0.85 21.94
CA TYR A 67 -4.00 0.07 22.76
C TYR A 67 -5.31 -0.21 22.01
N TYR A 68 -5.74 -1.47 22.01
CA TYR A 68 -7.02 -1.88 21.44
C TYR A 68 -7.81 -2.67 22.47
N ASP A 69 -9.01 -2.18 22.78
CA ASP A 69 -9.91 -2.78 23.78
C ASP A 69 -10.68 -4.00 23.25
N GLY A 70 -10.95 -4.03 21.93
CA GLY A 70 -11.66 -5.13 21.26
C GLY A 70 -10.76 -6.23 20.68
N LEU A 71 -9.47 -6.27 21.03
CA LEU A 71 -8.54 -7.31 20.59
C LEU A 71 -8.22 -8.27 21.74
N PRO A 72 -7.79 -9.51 21.45
CA PRO A 72 -7.41 -10.46 22.48
C PRO A 72 -6.39 -9.88 23.47
N PHE A 73 -6.63 -10.09 24.77
CA PHE A 73 -5.82 -9.50 25.86
C PHE A 73 -4.32 -9.79 25.72
N TRP A 74 -3.95 -10.96 25.19
CA TRP A 74 -2.56 -11.36 25.01
C TRP A 74 -1.80 -10.43 24.07
N ARG A 75 -2.48 -9.83 23.08
CA ARG A 75 -1.84 -8.97 22.08
C ARG A 75 -1.23 -7.75 22.74
N ASN A 76 -2.00 -7.04 23.57
CA ASN A 76 -1.53 -5.84 24.25
C ASN A 76 -0.36 -6.15 25.19
N ARG A 77 -0.34 -7.34 25.81
CA ARG A 77 0.76 -7.80 26.69
C ARG A 77 2.09 -8.04 25.97
N LEU A 78 2.11 -8.14 24.64
CA LEU A 78 3.35 -8.30 23.88
C LEU A 78 4.14 -7.00 23.74
N PHE A 79 3.51 -5.86 24.01
CA PHE A 79 4.09 -4.54 23.88
C PHE A 79 4.46 -3.97 25.25
N THR A 80 5.55 -3.22 25.30
CA THR A 80 6.00 -2.52 26.51
C THR A 80 5.34 -1.16 26.67
N HIS A 81 4.96 -0.53 25.56
CA HIS A 81 4.40 0.82 25.54
C HIS A 81 3.13 0.80 24.69
N LEU A 82 2.02 1.18 25.30
CA LEU A 82 0.71 1.19 24.65
C LEU A 82 0.19 2.61 24.60
N VAL A 83 0.03 3.14 23.39
CA VAL A 83 -0.53 4.47 23.15
C VAL A 83 -2.05 4.37 23.16
N LEU A 84 -2.69 5.09 24.09
CA LEU A 84 -4.13 5.08 24.21
C LEU A 84 -4.78 5.78 23.00
N PRO A 85 -5.91 5.25 22.48
CA PRO A 85 -6.67 5.95 21.46
C PRO A 85 -7.21 7.28 22.04
N PRO A 86 -7.20 8.36 21.25
CA PRO A 86 -7.83 9.60 21.69
C PRO A 86 -9.36 9.45 21.77
N PRO A 87 -10.03 10.35 22.52
CA PRO A 87 -11.48 10.41 22.57
C PRO A 87 -12.11 10.41 21.18
N VAL A 88 -13.32 9.87 21.06
CA VAL A 88 -14.01 9.73 19.77
C VAL A 88 -14.12 11.07 19.02
N LYS A 89 -14.29 12.18 19.75
CA LYS A 89 -14.39 13.55 19.22
C LYS A 89 -13.10 14.04 18.54
N GLU A 90 -11.95 13.45 18.89
CA GLU A 90 -10.61 13.84 18.39
C GLU A 90 -10.01 12.77 17.46
N LYS A 91 -10.81 11.79 17.01
CA LYS A 91 -10.38 10.77 16.05
C LYS A 91 -10.15 11.40 14.69
N ASN A 92 -8.90 11.72 14.38
CA ASN A 92 -8.49 12.01 13.01
C ASN A 92 -8.52 10.71 12.19
N ARG A 93 -9.17 10.77 11.02
CA ARG A 93 -9.40 9.60 10.15
C ARG A 93 -8.27 9.35 9.15
N GLY A 94 -7.31 10.27 9.01
CA GLY A 94 -6.19 10.14 8.09
C GLY A 94 -5.32 8.92 8.41
N ALA A 95 -5.02 8.09 7.41
CA ALA A 95 -4.23 6.87 7.60
C ALA A 95 -2.79 7.17 8.09
N ALA A 96 -2.18 8.24 7.59
CA ALA A 96 -0.86 8.69 8.05
C ALA A 96 -0.90 9.14 9.52
N GLU A 97 -1.90 9.95 9.87
CA GLU A 97 -2.05 10.45 11.24
C GLU A 97 -2.27 9.33 12.26
N GLN A 98 -3.02 8.28 11.90
CA GLN A 98 -3.18 7.10 12.77
C GLN A 98 -1.84 6.43 13.10
N SER A 99 -0.91 6.37 12.15
CA SER A 99 0.43 5.82 12.38
C SER A 99 1.30 6.78 13.18
N LEU A 100 1.28 8.08 12.83
CA LEU A 100 2.08 9.10 13.50
C LEU A 100 1.69 9.31 14.96
N ARG A 101 0.42 9.11 15.32
CA ARG A 101 -0.03 9.17 16.72
C ARG A 101 0.67 8.15 17.61
N ILE A 102 0.93 6.94 17.10
CA ILE A 102 1.66 5.91 17.85
C ILE A 102 3.09 6.38 18.11
N ILE A 103 3.70 7.01 17.09
CA ILE A 103 5.07 7.51 17.15
C ILE A 103 5.18 8.71 18.11
N ARG A 104 4.24 9.67 18.03
CA ARG A 104 4.17 10.82 18.93
C ARG A 104 3.87 10.44 20.37
N GLY A 105 3.11 9.35 20.58
CA GLY A 105 2.81 8.83 21.91
C GLY A 105 4.04 8.36 22.71
N VAL A 106 5.20 8.23 22.07
CA VAL A 106 6.49 7.95 22.71
C VAL A 106 7.51 9.08 22.56
N GLY A 107 7.03 10.30 22.29
CA GLY A 107 7.85 11.52 22.26
C GLY A 107 8.60 11.80 20.96
N ILE A 108 8.38 11.00 19.89
CA ILE A 108 8.99 11.27 18.59
C ILE A 108 8.08 12.20 17.79
N ASP A 109 8.53 13.44 17.61
CA ASP A 109 7.78 14.42 16.83
C ASP A 109 7.91 14.16 15.32
N ALA A 110 6.75 14.12 14.66
CA ALA A 110 6.63 13.96 13.23
C ALA A 110 6.13 15.26 12.61
N LYS A 111 7.08 16.03 12.08
CA LYS A 111 6.89 17.39 11.53
C LYS A 111 5.90 17.46 10.36
N THR A 112 5.67 16.36 9.65
CA THR A 112 4.76 16.33 8.50
C THR A 112 3.91 15.06 8.49
N THR A 113 2.66 15.22 8.02
CA THR A 113 1.71 14.13 7.79
C THR A 113 1.65 13.71 6.32
N VAL A 114 2.41 14.39 5.45
CA VAL A 114 2.40 14.16 4.00
C VAL A 114 3.37 13.02 3.66
N PRO A 115 2.87 11.87 3.15
CA PRO A 115 3.74 10.76 2.76
C PRO A 115 4.57 11.14 1.52
N LYS A 116 5.84 10.76 1.52
CA LYS A 116 6.73 10.90 0.36
C LYS A 116 6.88 9.53 -0.33
N LEU A 117 6.93 9.53 -1.66
CA LEU A 117 7.16 8.33 -2.46
C LEU A 117 8.43 8.52 -3.29
N TRP A 118 9.45 7.72 -2.99
CA TRP A 118 10.69 7.68 -3.76
C TRP A 118 10.57 6.70 -4.92
N ILE A 119 10.84 7.17 -6.14
CA ILE A 119 10.77 6.37 -7.35
C ILE A 119 12.19 6.11 -7.86
N ALA A 120 12.51 4.85 -8.08
CA ALA A 120 13.79 4.43 -8.61
C ALA A 120 13.99 4.93 -10.04
N GLU A 121 15.21 5.29 -10.41
CA GLU A 121 15.52 5.73 -11.77
C GLU A 121 15.18 4.64 -12.81
N GLN A 122 15.45 3.37 -12.48
CA GLN A 122 15.10 2.22 -13.33
C GLN A 122 13.59 2.09 -13.56
N VAL A 123 12.76 2.42 -12.56
CA VAL A 123 11.29 2.44 -12.71
C VAL A 123 10.89 3.55 -13.67
N GLY A 124 11.51 4.73 -13.55
CA GLY A 124 11.31 5.84 -14.50
C GLY A 124 11.68 5.46 -15.94
N LYS A 125 12.83 4.79 -16.13
CA LYS A 125 13.24 4.27 -17.45
C LYS A 125 12.25 3.24 -17.99
N GLN A 126 11.76 2.33 -17.14
CA GLN A 126 10.76 1.33 -17.53
C GLN A 126 9.43 1.97 -17.93
N VAL A 127 8.95 2.95 -17.16
CA VAL A 127 7.71 3.69 -17.47
C VAL A 127 7.85 4.38 -18.82
N ARG A 128 8.96 5.11 -19.07
CA ARG A 128 9.22 5.75 -20.38
C ARG A 128 9.14 4.75 -21.53
N ARG A 129 9.84 3.61 -21.43
CA ARG A 129 9.78 2.54 -22.44
C ARG A 129 8.35 2.02 -22.69
N LEU A 130 7.55 1.87 -21.63
CA LEU A 130 6.15 1.42 -21.77
C LEU A 130 5.28 2.49 -22.44
N LEU A 131 5.47 3.76 -22.10
CA LEU A 131 4.75 4.86 -22.73
C LEU A 131 5.11 4.97 -24.22
N ASP A 132 6.40 4.86 -24.56
CA ASP A 132 6.89 4.89 -25.94
C ASP A 132 6.32 3.72 -26.77
N ALA A 133 6.30 2.51 -26.20
CA ALA A 133 5.75 1.32 -26.85
C ALA A 133 4.24 1.46 -27.14
N GLU A 134 3.50 2.09 -26.23
CA GLU A 134 2.08 2.43 -26.41
C GLU A 134 1.86 3.69 -27.26
N LYS A 135 2.95 4.28 -27.77
CA LYS A 135 3.00 5.52 -28.54
C LYS A 135 2.39 6.71 -27.80
N ILE A 136 2.36 6.68 -26.46
CA ILE A 136 1.87 7.76 -25.61
C ILE A 136 2.93 8.87 -25.66
N GLY A 137 2.66 9.90 -26.46
CA GLY A 137 3.58 11.03 -26.63
C GLY A 137 3.67 11.92 -25.38
N ALA A 138 4.50 12.96 -25.47
CA ALA A 138 4.75 13.90 -24.37
C ALA A 138 3.57 14.82 -24.01
N ALA A 139 2.47 14.76 -24.77
CA ALA A 139 1.26 15.52 -24.47
C ALA A 139 0.68 15.11 -23.09
N PRO A 140 0.05 16.03 -22.35
CA PRO A 140 -0.60 15.70 -21.08
C PRO A 140 -1.60 14.55 -21.23
N TRP A 141 -1.54 13.59 -20.31
CA TRP A 141 -2.43 12.43 -20.28
C TRP A 141 -3.00 12.24 -18.88
N ILE A 142 -4.17 11.59 -18.84
CA ILE A 142 -4.89 11.28 -17.61
C ILE A 142 -4.93 9.77 -17.43
N THR A 143 -4.64 9.31 -16.21
CA THR A 143 -4.89 7.92 -15.80
C THR A 143 -6.26 7.78 -15.19
N LEU A 144 -6.99 6.74 -15.60
CA LEU A 144 -8.23 6.35 -14.95
C LEU A 144 -8.04 5.02 -14.21
N ASN A 145 -8.49 4.97 -12.96
CA ASN A 145 -8.45 3.75 -12.13
C ASN A 145 -9.87 3.42 -11.62
N PRO A 146 -10.73 2.84 -12.49
CA PRO A 146 -12.13 2.58 -12.15
C PRO A 146 -12.31 1.38 -11.21
N PHE A 147 -11.25 0.61 -10.97
CA PHE A 147 -11.31 -0.64 -10.25
C PHE A 147 -10.82 -0.48 -8.82
N SER A 148 -11.48 -1.18 -7.92
CA SER A 148 -11.12 -1.27 -6.52
C SER A 148 -10.99 -2.73 -6.09
N ARG A 149 -10.31 -2.94 -4.97
CA ARG A 149 -10.38 -4.22 -4.27
C ARG A 149 -11.80 -4.53 -3.79
N TRP A 150 -12.55 -3.49 -3.43
CA TRP A 150 -13.90 -3.59 -2.88
C TRP A 150 -14.90 -3.04 -3.89
N ARG A 151 -15.71 -3.91 -4.47
CA ARG A 151 -16.64 -3.56 -5.55
C ARG A 151 -17.63 -2.46 -5.17
N TYR A 152 -18.08 -2.41 -3.91
CA TYR A 152 -18.98 -1.35 -3.43
C TYR A 152 -18.34 0.05 -3.40
N LYS A 153 -17.01 0.15 -3.54
CA LYS A 153 -16.28 1.42 -3.68
C LYS A 153 -16.06 1.81 -5.15
N GLU A 154 -16.47 0.97 -6.09
CA GLU A 154 -16.38 1.25 -7.52
C GLU A 154 -17.57 2.12 -7.94
N TRP A 155 -17.31 3.10 -8.80
CA TRP A 155 -18.38 3.87 -9.41
C TRP A 155 -19.00 3.08 -10.57
N ASP A 156 -20.25 3.37 -10.88
CA ASP A 156 -20.96 2.67 -11.93
C ASP A 156 -20.25 2.80 -13.29
N HIS A 157 -20.23 1.70 -14.05
CA HIS A 157 -19.51 1.65 -15.32
C HIS A 157 -20.09 2.60 -16.37
N SER A 158 -21.40 2.87 -16.36
CA SER A 158 -22.01 3.84 -17.28
C SER A 158 -21.49 5.26 -17.03
N LYS A 159 -21.27 5.63 -15.77
CA LYS A 159 -20.71 6.94 -15.39
C LYS A 159 -19.24 7.06 -15.80
N TRP A 160 -18.46 5.98 -15.66
CA TRP A 160 -17.11 5.94 -16.21
C TRP A 160 -17.09 6.11 -17.74
N ALA A 161 -18.02 5.46 -18.46
CA ALA A 161 -18.12 5.59 -19.91
C ALA A 161 -18.46 7.03 -20.32
N GLN A 162 -19.36 7.70 -19.60
CA GLN A 162 -19.71 9.10 -19.83
C GLN A 162 -18.51 10.03 -19.62
N ILE A 163 -17.74 9.86 -18.53
CA ILE A 163 -16.51 10.65 -18.30
C ILE A 163 -15.49 10.42 -19.41
N ILE A 164 -15.26 9.17 -19.81
CA ILE A 164 -14.30 8.84 -20.88
C ILE A 164 -14.73 9.52 -22.19
N ALA A 165 -16.02 9.47 -22.53
CA ALA A 165 -16.55 10.13 -23.72
C ALA A 165 -16.36 11.65 -23.64
N TYR A 166 -16.69 12.26 -22.50
CA TYR A 166 -16.51 13.70 -22.27
C TYR A 166 -15.05 14.14 -22.44
N LEU A 167 -14.10 13.44 -21.81
CA LEU A 167 -12.67 13.74 -21.92
C LEU A 167 -12.17 13.58 -23.37
N CYS A 168 -12.63 12.55 -24.08
CA CYS A 168 -12.26 12.34 -25.48
C CYS A 168 -12.82 13.41 -26.43
N MET A 169 -14.02 13.96 -26.15
CA MET A 169 -14.62 15.04 -26.94
C MET A 169 -13.93 16.38 -26.71
N GLY A 170 -13.48 16.66 -25.48
CA GLY A 170 -12.76 17.89 -25.10
C GLY A 170 -11.31 17.98 -25.60
N GLY A 171 -10.90 17.18 -26.58
CA GLY A 171 -9.55 17.24 -27.18
C GLY A 171 -8.45 16.48 -26.45
N ILE A 172 -8.74 15.84 -25.30
CA ILE A 172 -7.78 14.94 -24.64
C ILE A 172 -7.73 13.65 -25.45
N SER A 173 -6.77 13.61 -26.38
CA SER A 173 -6.70 12.61 -27.44
C SER A 173 -6.36 11.20 -26.96
N ARG A 174 -6.05 11.00 -25.66
CA ARG A 174 -5.70 9.69 -25.11
C ARG A 174 -6.02 9.55 -23.62
N CYS A 175 -7.05 8.77 -23.31
CA CYS A 175 -7.34 8.27 -21.96
C CYS A 175 -6.84 6.82 -21.84
N HIS A 176 -6.04 6.52 -20.81
CA HIS A 176 -5.60 5.16 -20.51
C HIS A 176 -6.23 4.65 -19.22
N CYS A 177 -6.91 3.49 -19.31
CA CYS A 177 -7.57 2.84 -18.20
C CYS A 177 -6.66 1.74 -17.62
N CYS A 178 -6.40 1.81 -16.32
CA CYS A 178 -5.68 0.76 -15.61
C CYS A 178 -6.51 -0.53 -15.60
N ARG A 179 -5.91 -1.65 -16.00
CA ARG A 179 -6.59 -2.96 -16.01
C ARG A 179 -6.71 -3.56 -14.62
N ARG A 180 -7.82 -4.25 -14.36
CA ARG A 180 -8.01 -5.03 -13.13
C ARG A 180 -6.96 -6.15 -13.06
N GLY A 181 -6.13 -6.12 -12.02
CA GLY A 181 -5.10 -7.13 -11.78
C GLY A 181 -5.71 -8.49 -11.39
N LYS A 182 -6.05 -9.33 -12.37
CA LYS A 182 -6.16 -10.79 -12.24
C LYS A 182 -6.03 -11.42 -13.63
N ARG A 183 -5.13 -12.41 -13.74
CA ARG A 183 -4.94 -13.36 -14.85
C ARG A 183 -6.19 -13.53 -15.73
N ARG A 184 -6.27 -12.79 -16.83
CA ARG A 184 -6.97 -13.19 -18.06
C ARG A 184 -6.17 -12.61 -19.22
N LYS A 185 -5.67 -13.51 -20.08
CA LYS A 185 -5.09 -13.15 -21.37
C LYS A 185 -6.24 -12.60 -22.22
N ASP A 186 -6.44 -11.29 -22.22
CA ASP A 186 -7.19 -10.65 -23.29
C ASP A 186 -6.52 -9.33 -23.65
N LYS A 187 -6.19 -9.20 -24.93
CA LYS A 187 -5.40 -8.10 -25.52
C LYS A 187 -6.04 -6.74 -25.22
N GLY A 188 -5.20 -5.71 -24.99
CA GLY A 188 -5.62 -4.32 -24.86
C GLY A 188 -6.48 -3.92 -26.05
N ARG A 189 -7.77 -3.64 -25.84
CA ARG A 189 -8.59 -3.05 -26.90
C ARG A 189 -8.48 -1.53 -26.80
N ARG A 190 -7.80 -0.93 -27.78
CA ARG A 190 -7.91 0.50 -28.07
C ARG A 190 -9.39 0.80 -28.32
N ILE A 191 -9.96 1.73 -27.57
CA ILE A 191 -11.23 2.33 -27.97
C ILE A 191 -10.85 3.46 -28.93
N GLY A 192 -10.78 3.12 -30.22
CA GLY A 192 -10.57 4.09 -31.30
C GLY A 192 -11.84 4.93 -31.50
N LYS A 193 -11.65 6.17 -31.97
CA LYS A 193 -12.69 7.18 -32.25
C LYS A 193 -13.84 6.67 -33.14
N ASP A 194 -13.65 5.59 -33.88
CA ASP A 194 -14.60 5.14 -34.92
C ASP A 194 -15.83 4.38 -34.38
N ARG A 195 -15.84 3.94 -33.11
CA ARG A 195 -16.95 3.14 -32.56
C ARG A 195 -18.11 3.92 -31.95
N LEU A 196 -18.00 5.25 -31.88
CA LEU A 196 -19.01 6.12 -31.27
C LEU A 196 -19.94 6.81 -32.29
N ARG A 197 -19.69 6.68 -33.59
CA ARG A 197 -20.52 7.30 -34.64
C ARG A 197 -21.71 6.46 -35.12
N SER A 198 -21.90 5.23 -34.62
CA SER A 198 -22.97 4.34 -35.12
C SER A 198 -24.11 4.08 -34.13
N ARG A 199 -24.24 4.88 -33.05
CA ARG A 199 -25.33 4.79 -32.06
C ARG A 199 -25.77 6.15 -31.51
N LEU A 200 -25.79 7.15 -32.37
CA LEU A 200 -26.64 8.34 -32.19
C LEU A 200 -27.62 8.38 -33.36
#